data_AF-A0A662BNE8-F1
#
_entry.id   AF-A0A662BNE8-F1
#
_cell.length_a   1.000
_cell.length_b   1.000
_cell.length_c   1.000
_cell.angle_alpha   90.00
_cell.angle_beta   90.00
_cell.angle_gamma   90.00
#
_symmetry.space_group_name_H-M   'P 1'
#
loop_
_entity.id
_entity.type
_entity.pdbx_description
1 polymer ?
#
loop_
_entity_poly.entity_id
_entity_poly.type
_entity_poly.pdbx_seq_one_letter_code
_entity_poly.pdbx_strand_id
1 'polypeptide(L)'
;MTSNVIDGMQITATEQLQAKNIGEHLLKHYPGHLWAVQVYQGLVIIKNLALSGNWGFVLHQDKMDNDGKDIVRSAGELLERYNLSRGRLIENQIGDLKRNYKGEIIRV
;
A
#
# COMPACT_ATOMS: atom_id res chain seq x y z
N MET A 1 -17.01 -23.66 2.14
CA MET A 1 -16.18 -22.43 2.15
C MET A 1 -15.24 -22.53 3.33
N THR A 2 -14.00 -22.95 3.08
CA THR A 2 -13.00 -23.25 4.11
C THR A 2 -12.34 -21.96 4.59
N SER A 3 -12.77 -21.44 5.74
CA SER A 3 -12.02 -20.40 6.47
C SER A 3 -10.76 -21.04 7.07
N ASN A 4 -9.57 -20.60 6.65
CA ASN A 4 -8.34 -20.95 7.35
C ASN A 4 -8.27 -20.11 8.63
N VAL A 5 -8.43 -20.78 9.77
CA VAL A 5 -8.44 -20.18 11.10
C VAL A 5 -7.03 -20.26 11.67
N ILE A 6 -6.43 -19.10 11.93
CA ILE A 6 -5.36 -18.94 12.91
C ILE A 6 -5.52 -17.55 13.55
N ASP A 7 -5.96 -17.58 14.81
CA ASP A 7 -5.97 -16.50 15.81
C ASP A 7 -6.87 -15.27 15.55
N GLY A 8 -7.98 -15.18 16.31
CA GLY A 8 -8.75 -13.97 16.63
C GLY A 8 -9.46 -13.16 15.53
N MET A 9 -8.98 -13.21 14.29
CA MET A 9 -9.35 -12.28 13.22
C MET A 9 -9.76 -13.07 11.97
N GLN A 10 -11.08 -13.19 11.77
CA GLN A 10 -11.65 -13.82 10.58
C GLN A 10 -11.56 -12.86 9.40
N ILE A 11 -10.56 -13.04 8.53
CA ILE A 11 -10.53 -12.36 7.22
C ILE A 11 -11.36 -13.20 6.25
N THR A 12 -12.37 -12.57 5.66
CA THR A 12 -13.25 -13.23 4.70
C THR A 12 -12.56 -13.44 3.36
N ALA A 13 -12.99 -14.45 2.60
CA ALA A 13 -12.49 -14.67 1.23
C ALA A 13 -12.71 -13.45 0.33
N THR A 14 -13.78 -12.68 0.56
CA THR A 14 -14.07 -11.43 -0.15
C THR A 14 -13.03 -10.36 0.15
N GLU A 15 -12.68 -10.15 1.42
CA GLU A 15 -11.64 -9.19 1.80
C GLU A 15 -10.27 -9.58 1.22
N GLN A 16 -9.94 -10.88 1.21
CA GLN A 16 -8.71 -11.37 0.58
C GLN A 16 -8.69 -11.11 -0.93
N LEU A 17 -9.79 -11.39 -1.62
CA LEU A 17 -9.91 -11.13 -3.05
C LEU A 17 -9.81 -9.63 -3.36
N GLN A 18 -10.46 -8.78 -2.55
CA GLN A 18 -10.38 -7.34 -2.69
C GLN A 18 -8.96 -6.82 -2.48
N ALA A 19 -8.26 -7.30 -1.44
CA ALA A 19 -6.87 -6.95 -1.19
C ALA A 19 -5.96 -7.32 -2.36
N LYS A 20 -6.15 -8.52 -2.93
CA LYS A 20 -5.43 -8.97 -4.14
C LYS A 20 -5.68 -8.03 -5.32
N ASN A 21 -6.95 -7.72 -5.62
CA ASN A 21 -7.31 -6.88 -6.76
C ASN A 21 -6.72 -5.46 -6.63
N ILE A 22 -6.75 -4.89 -5.41
CA ILE A 22 -6.14 -3.59 -5.13
C ILE A 22 -4.62 -3.66 -5.31
N GLY A 23 -3.97 -4.73 -4.84
CA GLY A 23 -2.53 -4.95 -5.03
C GLY A 23 -2.15 -5.03 -6.51
N GLU A 24 -2.90 -5.78 -7.31
CA GLU A 24 -2.72 -5.89 -8.77
C GLU A 24 -2.92 -4.53 -9.47
N HIS A 25 -3.92 -3.77 -9.03
CA HIS A 25 -4.19 -2.43 -9.54
C HIS A 25 -3.03 -1.47 -9.25
N LEU A 26 -2.52 -1.46 -8.01
CA LEU A 26 -1.34 -0.68 -7.62
C LEU A 26 -0.10 -1.10 -8.41
N LEU A 27 0.13 -2.40 -8.59
CA LEU A 27 1.28 -2.90 -9.34
C LEU A 27 1.24 -2.46 -10.81
N LYS A 28 0.04 -2.39 -11.41
CA LYS A 28 -0.15 -1.89 -12.78
C LYS A 28 0.21 -0.41 -12.91
N HIS A 29 -0.20 0.41 -11.94
CA HIS A 29 0.05 1.86 -11.95
C HIS A 29 1.47 2.24 -11.48
N TYR A 30 2.03 1.47 -10.56
CA TYR A 30 3.33 1.70 -9.94
C TYR A 30 4.22 0.45 -10.01
N PRO A 31 4.66 0.03 -11.21
CA PRO A 31 5.42 -1.21 -11.37
C PRO A 31 6.72 -1.21 -10.56
N GLY A 32 7.01 -2.34 -9.90
CA GLY A 32 8.24 -2.51 -9.10
C GLY A 32 8.17 -1.96 -7.68
N HIS A 33 7.16 -1.14 -7.34
CA HIS A 33 6.92 -0.77 -5.95
C HIS A 33 6.32 -1.94 -5.17
N LEU A 34 6.87 -2.20 -3.97
CA LEU A 34 6.44 -3.30 -3.12
C LEU A 34 5.29 -2.84 -2.22
N TRP A 35 4.06 -3.29 -2.51
CA TRP A 35 2.86 -2.89 -1.77
C TRP A 35 2.35 -4.02 -0.87
N ALA A 36 2.03 -3.68 0.38
CA ALA A 36 1.23 -4.51 1.26
C ALA A 36 -0.18 -3.92 1.33
N VAL A 37 -1.19 -4.74 1.05
CA VAL A 37 -2.60 -4.36 1.10
C VAL A 37 -3.30 -5.25 2.10
N GLN A 38 -4.00 -4.63 3.04
CA GLN A 38 -4.87 -5.31 3.99
C GLN A 38 -6.27 -4.72 3.88
N VAL A 39 -7.25 -5.59 3.79
CA VAL A 39 -8.66 -5.22 3.83
C VAL A 39 -9.27 -5.87 5.07
N TYR A 40 -9.89 -5.06 5.92
CA TYR A 40 -10.49 -5.54 7.16
C TYR A 40 -11.61 -4.61 7.61
N GLN A 41 -12.81 -5.16 7.81
CA GLN A 41 -13.94 -4.45 8.42
C GLN A 41 -14.21 -3.06 7.81
N GLY A 42 -14.25 -2.98 6.48
CA GLY A 42 -14.53 -1.74 5.75
C GLY A 42 -13.35 -0.76 5.67
N LEU A 43 -12.16 -1.15 6.16
CA LEU A 43 -10.92 -0.39 5.98
C LEU A 43 -10.04 -1.05 4.93
N VAL A 44 -9.38 -0.21 4.13
CA VAL A 44 -8.30 -0.58 3.21
C VAL A 44 -7.03 0.08 3.70
N ILE A 45 -6.08 -0.72 4.18
CA ILE A 45 -4.80 -0.27 4.71
C ILE A 45 -3.73 -0.64 3.67
N ILE A 46 -2.99 0.35 3.20
CA ILE A 46 -2.00 0.18 2.14
C ILE A 46 -0.67 0.73 2.63
N LYS A 47 0.38 -0.10 2.53
CA LYS A 47 1.75 0.28 2.88
C LYS A 47 2.67 0.02 1.71
N ASN A 48 3.68 0.87 1.56
CA ASN A 48 4.81 0.56 0.69
C ASN A 48 5.91 -0.07 1.54
N LEU A 49 6.28 -1.31 1.25
CA LEU A 49 7.27 -2.07 2.02
C LEU A 49 8.72 -1.69 1.70
N ALA A 50 8.96 -0.99 0.59
CA ALA A 50 10.28 -0.40 0.30
C ALA A 50 10.50 0.88 1.12
N LEU A 51 9.41 1.55 1.50
CA LEU A 51 9.41 2.57 2.54
C LEU A 51 9.43 1.85 3.89
N SER A 52 10.07 2.42 4.93
CA SER A 52 10.07 1.78 6.26
C SER A 52 8.62 1.45 6.66
N GLY A 53 8.35 0.20 7.09
CA GLY A 53 6.99 -0.41 7.18
C GLY A 53 5.96 0.27 8.09
N ASN A 54 6.30 1.43 8.64
CA ASN A 54 5.43 2.35 9.36
C ASN A 54 4.64 3.27 8.41
N TRP A 55 5.00 3.35 7.12
CA TRP A 55 4.43 4.33 6.20
C TRP A 55 3.43 3.71 5.23
N GLY A 56 2.28 4.38 5.11
CA GLY A 56 1.15 3.94 4.33
C GLY A 56 -0.01 4.92 4.46
N PHE A 57 -1.20 4.47 4.09
CA PHE A 57 -2.44 5.21 4.23
C PHE A 57 -3.61 4.26 4.46
N VAL A 58 -4.72 4.81 4.94
CA VAL A 58 -5.95 4.08 5.20
C VAL A 58 -7.09 4.77 4.46
N LEU A 59 -7.90 3.99 3.77
CA LEU A 59 -9.13 4.44 3.13
C LEU A 59 -10.31 3.70 3.75
N HIS A 60 -11.45 4.39 3.88
CA HIS A 60 -12.71 3.76 4.24
C HIS A 60 -13.43 3.32 2.96
N GLN A 61 -13.84 2.06 2.88
CA GLN A 61 -14.44 1.48 1.67
C GLN A 61 -15.72 2.18 1.23
N ASP A 62 -16.53 2.67 2.16
CA ASP A 62 -17.78 3.39 1.90
C ASP A 62 -17.57 4.76 1.25
N LYS A 63 -16.33 5.29 1.31
CA LYS A 63 -15.94 6.58 0.74
C LYS A 63 -15.05 6.46 -0.49
N MET A 64 -14.69 5.24 -0.88
CA MET A 64 -13.84 5.01 -2.04
C MET A 64 -14.65 5.11 -3.33
N ASP A 65 -14.03 5.67 -4.36
CA ASP A 65 -14.57 5.58 -5.70
C ASP A 65 -14.54 4.14 -6.24
N ASN A 66 -15.47 3.83 -7.15
CA ASN A 66 -15.60 2.49 -7.74
C ASN A 66 -14.42 2.13 -8.68
N ASP A 67 -13.70 3.13 -9.20
CA ASP A 67 -12.64 2.92 -10.19
C ASP A 67 -11.25 2.74 -9.53
N GLY A 68 -11.15 2.93 -8.21
CA GLY A 68 -9.89 2.89 -7.47
C GLY A 68 -8.99 4.12 -7.67
N LYS A 69 -9.52 5.22 -8.20
CA LYS A 69 -8.77 6.47 -8.42
C LYS A 69 -8.22 7.04 -7.12
N ASP A 70 -8.96 6.94 -6.02
CA ASP A 70 -8.53 7.40 -4.70
C ASP A 70 -7.36 6.56 -4.16
N ILE A 71 -7.34 5.25 -4.45
CA ILE A 71 -6.20 4.39 -4.12
C ILE A 71 -4.96 4.85 -4.89
N VAL A 72 -5.09 5.01 -6.22
CA VAL A 72 -3.96 5.41 -7.08
C VAL A 72 -3.46 6.79 -6.69
N ARG A 73 -4.36 7.75 -6.49
CA ARG A 73 -4.02 9.10 -6.04
C ARG A 73 -3.26 9.09 -4.72
N SER A 74 -3.80 8.40 -3.70
CA SER A 74 -3.17 8.33 -2.37
C SER A 74 -1.81 7.63 -2.41
N ALA A 75 -1.66 6.58 -3.21
CA ALA A 75 -0.37 5.92 -3.43
C ALA A 75 0.64 6.84 -4.12
N GLY A 76 0.22 7.59 -5.14
CA GLY A 76 1.06 8.58 -5.80
C GLY A 76 1.51 9.70 -4.87
N GLU A 77 0.60 10.24 -4.06
CA GLU A 77 0.91 11.24 -3.02
C GLU A 77 1.91 10.68 -1.98
N LEU A 78 1.75 9.42 -1.59
CA LEU A 78 2.73 8.78 -0.70
C LEU A 78 4.12 8.74 -1.33
N LEU A 79 4.24 8.36 -2.61
CA LEU A 79 5.54 8.34 -3.31
C LEU A 79 6.17 9.75 -3.36
N GLU A 80 5.38 10.77 -3.69
CA GLU A 80 5.83 12.17 -3.74
C GLU A 80 6.36 12.66 -2.39
N ARG A 81 5.74 12.27 -1.27
CA ARG A 81 6.21 12.63 0.09
C ARG A 81 7.61 12.11 0.42
N TYR A 82 8.08 11.09 -0.31
CA TYR A 82 9.44 10.55 -0.21
C TYR A 82 10.31 10.95 -1.40
N ASN A 83 9.88 11.91 -2.20
CA ASN A 83 10.59 12.36 -3.40
C ASN A 83 10.85 11.22 -4.41
N LEU A 84 9.95 10.23 -4.45
CA LEU A 84 9.96 9.15 -5.44
C LEU A 84 9.12 9.53 -6.65
N SER A 85 9.49 9.01 -7.82
CA SER A 85 8.70 9.26 -9.03
C SER A 85 7.35 8.52 -9.00
N ARG A 86 6.32 9.14 -9.58
CA ARG A 86 5.02 8.50 -9.80
C ARG A 86 5.09 7.70 -11.09
N GLY A 87 5.47 6.45 -10.97
CA GLY A 87 5.57 5.54 -12.12
C GLY A 87 6.22 4.23 -11.74
N ARG A 88 7.03 3.70 -12.64
CA ARG A 88 7.87 2.54 -12.33
C ARG A 88 8.91 2.92 -11.28
N LEU A 89 9.15 2.01 -10.35
CA LEU A 89 10.23 2.14 -9.38
C LEU A 89 11.57 2.33 -10.10
N ILE A 90 12.29 3.37 -9.71
CA ILE A 90 13.69 3.58 -10.07
C ILE A 90 14.51 3.16 -8.84
N GLU A 91 15.25 2.06 -8.95
CA GLU A 91 15.92 1.40 -7.82
C GLU A 91 16.82 2.35 -7.01
N ASN A 92 17.56 3.21 -7.72
CA ASN A 92 18.45 4.21 -7.14
C ASN A 92 17.70 5.19 -6.22
N GLN A 93 16.44 5.53 -6.55
CA GLN A 93 15.65 6.47 -5.75
C GLN A 93 15.34 5.95 -4.34
N ILE A 94 15.25 4.63 -4.14
CA ILE A 94 15.03 4.03 -2.81
C ILE A 94 16.35 3.95 -2.02
N GLY A 95 17.44 3.60 -2.71
CA GLY A 95 18.78 3.53 -2.10
C GLY A 95 19.25 4.87 -1.56
N ASP A 96 18.91 5.95 -2.26
CA ASP A 96 19.34 7.32 -1.93
C ASP A 96 18.48 8.00 -0.84
N LEU A 97 17.43 7.33 -0.34
CA LEU A 97 16.56 7.90 0.68
C LEU A 97 17.30 8.11 2.00
N LYS A 98 17.21 9.34 2.54
CA LYS A 98 17.80 9.69 3.83
C LYS A 98 17.13 8.88 4.94
N ARG A 99 17.96 8.37 5.86
CA ARG A 99 17.51 7.60 7.02
C ARG A 99 17.90 8.30 8.32
N ASN A 100 17.06 8.13 9.34
CA ASN A 100 17.39 8.57 10.70
C ASN A 100 18.31 7.54 11.39
N TYR A 101 18.71 7.83 12.63
CA TYR A 101 19.58 6.96 13.44
C TYR A 101 18.97 5.58 13.75
N LYS A 102 17.65 5.41 13.58
CA LYS A 102 16.94 4.13 13.72
C LYS A 102 16.83 3.36 12.39
N GLY A 103 17.37 3.90 11.30
CA GLY A 103 17.29 3.32 9.95
C GLY A 103 15.96 3.57 9.22
N GLU A 104 15.06 4.36 9.80
CA GLU A 104 13.77 4.73 9.19
C GLU A 104 13.96 5.81 8.15
N ILE A 105 13.19 5.75 7.06
CA ILE A 105 13.26 6.74 5.99
C ILE A 105 12.60 8.04 6.46
N ILE A 106 13.30 9.15 6.25
CA ILE A 106 12.83 10.50 6.56
C ILE A 106 12.08 11.04 5.34
N ARG A 107 10.85 11.53 5.56
CA ARG A 107 10.07 12.23 4.54
C ARG A 107 10.71 13.59 4.21
N VAL A 108 10.46 14.09 3.00
CA VAL A 108 10.94 15.41 2.58
C VAL A 108 10.01 16.51 3.08
#